data_AF-R7JFY3-F1
#
_entry.id   AF-R7JFY3-F1
#
_cell.length_a   1.000
_cell.length_b   1.000
_cell.length_c   1.000
_cell.angle_alpha   90.00
_cell.angle_beta   90.00
_cell.angle_gamma   90.00
#
_symmetry.space_group_name_H-M   'P 1'
#
loop_
_entity.id
_entity.type
_entity.pdbx_description
1 polymer ?
#
loop_
_entity_poly.entity_id
_entity_poly.type
_entity_poly.pdbx_seq_one_letter_code
_entity_poly.pdbx_strand_id
1 'polypeptide(L)' 'MSNCVYCKKQILTKFIFSLLDLKSKEIQMALNISKSVVSRYLTGERGCPEIDLYIIEKIFGIKVKDYTINE' A
#
# COMPACT_ATOMS: atom_id res chain seq x y z
N MET A 1 -13.84 -17.97 -8.38
CA MET A 1 -13.05 -17.20 -7.39
C MET A 1 -11.59 -17.55 -7.61
N SER A 2 -10.90 -16.81 -8.47
CA SER A 2 -9.47 -16.95 -8.74
C SER A 2 -8.66 -16.60 -7.49
N ASN A 3 -7.50 -17.25 -7.31
CA ASN A 3 -6.55 -16.98 -6.23
C ASN A 3 -5.99 -15.54 -6.34
N CYS A 4 -6.76 -14.56 -5.86
CA CYS A 4 -6.33 -13.18 -5.81
C CYS A 4 -5.33 -13.01 -4.65
N VAL A 5 -4.04 -13.07 -4.98
CA VAL A 5 -2.92 -12.90 -4.02
C VAL A 5 -3.08 -11.59 -3.22
N TYR A 6 -3.50 -10.51 -3.88
CA TYR A 6 -3.73 -9.21 -3.27
C TYR A 6 -4.94 -9.15 -2.34
N CYS A 7 -5.96 -9.97 -2.59
CA CYS A 7 -7.16 -10.03 -1.74
C CYS A 7 -6.85 -10.64 -0.37
N LYS A 8 -5.90 -11.58 -0.28
CA LYS A 8 -5.41 -12.10 1.01
C LYS A 8 -4.64 -11.05 1.80
N LYS A 9 -3.84 -10.24 1.10
CA LYS A 9 -3.09 -9.12 1.68
C LYS A 9 -4.00 -8.01 2.20
N GLN A 10 -5.21 -7.87 1.65
CA GLN A 10 -6.15 -6.81 2.00
C GLN A 10 -6.47 -6.72 3.51
N ILE A 11 -6.62 -7.86 4.19
CA ILE A 11 -6.91 -7.88 5.63
C ILE A 11 -5.73 -7.30 6.41
N LEU A 12 -4.51 -7.74 6.09
CA LEU A 12 -3.29 -7.26 6.72
C LEU A 12 -3.09 -5.76 6.45
N THR A 13 -3.27 -5.32 5.21
CA THR A 13 -3.16 -3.90 4.84
C THR A 13 -4.17 -3.04 5.60
N LYS A 14 -5.44 -3.47 5.71
CA LYS A 14 -6.46 -2.75 6.48
C LYS A 14 -6.09 -2.65 7.96
N PHE A 15 -5.59 -3.73 8.55
CA PHE A 15 -5.13 -3.74 9.93
C PHE A 15 -3.99 -2.74 10.16
N ILE A 16 -2.97 -2.75 9.29
CA ILE A 16 -1.85 -1.81 9.35
C ILE A 16 -2.32 -0.36 9.19
N PHE A 17 -3.22 -0.08 8.24
CA PHE A 17 -3.76 1.27 8.06
C PHE A 17 -4.48 1.75 9.31
N SER A 18 -5.25 0.88 9.95
CA SER A 18 -5.94 1.20 11.20
C SER A 18 -4.97 1.43 12.36
N LEU A 19 -3.91 0.63 12.47
CA LEU A 19 -2.91 0.79 13.54
C LEU A 19 -2.11 2.08 13.41
N LEU A 20 -1.84 2.51 12.18
CA LEU A 20 -1.04 3.70 11.89
C LEU A 20 -1.87 4.98 11.67
N ASP A 21 -3.20 4.90 11.80
CA ASP A 21 -4.16 5.96 11.40
C ASP A 21 -3.86 6.54 9.99
N LEU A 22 -3.45 5.70 9.05
CA LEU A 22 -3.08 6.14 7.69
C LEU A 22 -4.33 6.49 6.89
N LYS A 23 -4.41 7.74 6.43
CA LYS A 23 -5.52 8.21 5.60
C LYS A 23 -5.17 8.10 4.13
N SER A 24 -6.13 7.64 3.31
CA SER A 24 -5.92 7.54 1.86
C SER A 24 -5.48 8.85 1.21
N LYS A 25 -5.89 10.01 1.77
CA LYS A 25 -5.48 11.34 1.29
C LYS A 25 -3.99 11.60 1.50
N GLU A 26 -3.42 11.15 2.61
CA GLU A 26 -2.00 11.32 2.92
C GLU A 26 -1.14 10.52 1.95
N ILE A 27 -1.56 9.28 1.64
CA ILE A 27 -0.86 8.42 0.68
C ILE A 27 -0.90 9.02 -0.72
N GLN A 28 -2.06 9.54 -1.15
CA GLN A 28 -2.19 10.23 -2.43
C GLN A 28 -1.22 11.42 -2.54
N MET A 29 -1.15 12.25 -1.49
CA MET A 29 -0.26 13.41 -1.46
C MET A 29 1.21 13.01 -1.38
N ALA A 30 1.54 12.00 -0.58
CA ALA A 30 2.92 11.58 -0.36
C ALA A 30 3.53 10.89 -1.59
N LEU A 31 2.74 10.11 -2.33
CA LEU A 31 3.20 9.36 -3.49
C LEU A 31 2.82 10.00 -4.84
N ASN A 32 2.09 11.11 -4.83
CA ASN A 32 1.56 11.77 -6.02
C ASN A 32 0.78 10.81 -6.94
N ILE A 33 -0.07 9.97 -6.35
CA ILE A 33 -0.90 8.99 -7.07
C ILE A 33 -2.39 9.33 -6.93
N SER A 34 -3.18 8.90 -7.91
CA SER A 34 -4.60 9.19 -7.94
C SER A 34 -5.37 8.44 -6.84
N LYS A 35 -6.51 9.00 -6.41
CA LYS A 35 -7.44 8.37 -5.47
C LYS A 35 -7.87 6.97 -5.91
N SER A 36 -8.05 6.76 -7.21
CA SER A 36 -8.48 5.48 -7.75
C SER A 36 -7.43 4.40 -7.58
N VAL A 37 -6.13 4.72 -7.70
CA VAL A 37 -5.04 3.77 -7.45
C VAL A 37 -5.03 3.33 -5.99
N VAL A 38 -5.09 4.28 -5.05
CA VAL A 38 -5.15 3.96 -3.61
C VAL A 38 -6.40 3.15 -3.26
N SER A 39 -7.55 3.49 -3.85
CA SER A 39 -8.79 2.74 -3.63
C SER A 39 -8.68 1.29 -4.12
N ARG A 40 -8.17 1.07 -5.34
CA ARG A 40 -8.01 -0.27 -5.92
C ARG A 40 -6.96 -1.11 -5.20
N TYR A 41 -5.94 -0.46 -4.63
CA TYR A 41 -5.00 -1.10 -3.72
C TYR A 41 -5.68 -1.56 -2.42
N LEU A 42 -6.49 -0.69 -1.80
CA LEU A 42 -7.22 -1.02 -0.57
C LEU A 42 -8.35 -2.05 -0.77
N THR A 43 -8.91 -2.15 -1.97
CA THR A 43 -9.87 -3.21 -2.32
C THR A 43 -9.19 -4.54 -2.68
N GLY A 44 -7.86 -4.56 -2.80
CA GLY A 44 -7.10 -5.75 -3.20
C GLY A 44 -7.22 -6.06 -4.70
N GLU A 45 -7.78 -5.16 -5.50
CA GLU A 45 -7.91 -5.32 -6.96
C GLU A 45 -6.58 -5.13 -7.70
N ARG A 46 -5.67 -4.35 -7.14
CA ARG A 46 -4.39 -4.01 -7.78
C ARG A 46 -3.25 -3.90 -6.77
N GLY A 47 -2.12 -4.54 -7.05
CA GLY A 47 -0.86 -4.31 -6.33
C GLY A 47 -0.25 -2.94 -6.66
N CYS A 48 0.38 -2.32 -5.67
CA CYS A 48 1.07 -1.04 -5.83
C CYS A 48 2.30 -1.05 -4.91
N PRO A 49 3.47 -1.51 -5.40
CA PRO A 49 4.69 -1.61 -4.61
C PRO A 49 5.11 -0.29 -3.95
N GLU A 50 4.78 0.85 -4.55
CA GLU A 50 5.02 2.18 -4.03
C GLU A 50 4.25 2.43 -2.73
N ILE A 51 2.99 1.99 -2.66
CA ILE A 51 2.18 2.07 -1.44
C ILE A 51 2.73 1.10 -0.40
N ASP A 52 3.16 -0.09 -0.80
CA ASP A 52 3.79 -1.06 0.10
C ASP A 52 5.04 -0.50 0.77
N LEU A 53 5.92 0.11 -0.02
CA LEU A 53 7.14 0.74 0.48
C LEU A 53 6.83 1.91 1.39
N TYR A 54 5.87 2.76 1.02
CA TYR A 54 5.43 3.85 1.88
C TYR A 54 4.97 3.36 3.25
N ILE A 55 4.20 2.28 3.30
CA ILE A 55 3.76 1.65 4.54
C ILE A 55 4.96 1.13 5.33
N ILE A 56 5.88 0.41 4.69
CA ILE A 56 7.09 -0.13 5.34
C ILE A 56 7.94 1.00 5.93
N GLU A 57 8.20 2.07 5.19
CA GLU A 57 8.92 3.24 5.68
C GLU A 57 8.25 3.85 6.91
N LYS A 58 6.91 3.92 6.92
CA LYS A 58 6.13 4.46 8.05
C LYS A 58 6.15 3.55 9.27
N ILE A 59 6.09 2.22 9.10
CA ILE A 59 6.13 1.26 10.21
C ILE A 59 7.51 1.28 10.88
N PHE A 60 8.58 1.19 10.08
CA PHE A 60 9.92 0.99 10.59
C PHE A 60 10.69 2.30 10.84
N GLY A 61 10.16 3.45 10.41
CA GLY A 61 10.84 4.74 10.52
C GLY A 61 12.12 4.82 9.69
N ILE A 62 12.21 4.04 8.62
CA ILE A 62 13.38 3.95 7.73
C ILE A 62 13.10 4.60 6.38
N LYS A 63 14.17 4.87 5.62
CA LYS A 63 14.11 5.23 4.20
C LYS A 63 14.70 4.11 3.37
N VAL A 64 13.91 3.53 2.49
CA VAL A 64 14.36 2.48 1.57
C VAL A 64 14.99 3.18 0.37
N LYS A 65 16.32 3.16 0.27
CA LYS A 65 17.04 3.97 -0.75
C LYS A 65 17.03 3.37 -2.15
N ASP A 66 16.81 2.07 -2.30
CA ASP A 66 16.77 1.42 -3.60
C ASP A 66 15.86 0.20 -3.51
N TYR A 67 14.91 0.07 -4.43
CA TYR A 67 14.13 -1.16 -4.60
C TYR A 67 14.02 -1.49 -6.09
N THR A 68 14.20 -2.76 -6.41
CA THR A 68 13.98 -3.30 -7.74
C THR A 68 12.73 -4.18 -7.70
N ILE A 69 11.77 -3.86 -8.57
CA ILE A 69 10.64 -4.75 -8.81
C ILE A 69 11.17 -5.83 -9.75
N ASN A 70 11.40 -7.03 -9.22
CA ASN A 70 11.62 -8.21 -10.05
C ASN A 70 10.25 -8.67 -10.55
N GLU A 71 9.96 -8.43 -11.83
CA GLU A 71 8.75 -8.91 -12.51
C GLU A 71 8.70 -10.45 -12.62
#